data_AF-A0A931V091-F1
#
_entry.id   AF-A0A931V091-F1
#
_cell.length_a   1.000
_cell.length_b   1.000
_cell.length_c   1.000
_cell.angle_alpha   90.00
_cell.angle_beta   90.00
_cell.angle_gamma   90.00
#
_symmetry.space_group_name_H-M   'P 1'
#
loop_
_entity.id
_entity.type
_entity.pdbx_description
1 polymer ?
#
loop_
_entity_poly.entity_id
_entity_poly.type
_entity_poly.pdbx_seq_one_letter_code
_entity_poly.pdbx_strand_id
1 'polypeptide(L)'
;MKRNPVIRRAACAFPLLALLIVPSCALFREIEDVPIATPDAGSDADDATFTSEGGVDGDRPDDDAAVAETSSGDGAPDGDAAVDVGACGSGALGCFGADLRRCTDGSWSTVATCPSGSVCDDGAKRCTYCLPGATRCSGAIREVCDEYGASWKAAETCATPELCSGSSCKAPACAVGDRRCGTKAVEICNAGRTGFVTETSCAIDCAGNACLTVKKVVSRATSCALMSDGTVRCWGSSWLTTSPTPKAVPGLADAVQLDLGVGHACARSADGTVRCWGSNAYGQLGDGTTVDRGSPTTVPGLGPVAEIATGTETTCARMIDGAVRCWGFNTWGTVGDGTTVTRTVPTAVSGLTGITAISANTDRMCALRASDGGVWCWGYNGGGLCDGTTTARSTPVRWPGAAAVEIAAGSAHTCTRLADGSVQCCGDNSLGQLGNGTTTNSLATPVAVAGLSGATSIAAGFAFTCALVAGFIRCWGNNEHGELGDGTTIVRRSPVTVTGLTGILSISVGNTHTFAIVDPTTLRGWGSNIVGELGTGATGLLSATPVTLMW
;
A
#
# COMPACT_ATOMS: atom_id res chain seq x y z
N MET A 1 15.07 41.92 52.24
CA MET A 1 15.19 42.91 51.15
C MET A 1 15.52 42.19 49.84
N LYS A 2 15.35 42.83 48.67
CA LYS A 2 15.60 42.20 47.35
C LYS A 2 17.10 42.18 47.01
N ARG A 3 17.58 41.07 46.42
CA ARG A 3 18.20 41.06 45.08
C ARG A 3 18.40 39.62 44.57
N ASN A 4 18.12 39.45 43.28
CA ASN A 4 18.49 38.31 42.44
C ASN A 4 19.38 38.92 41.31
N PRO A 5 20.15 38.14 40.53
CA PRO A 5 19.68 37.94 39.16
C PRO A 5 20.00 36.58 38.49
N VAL A 6 18.94 36.02 37.89
CA VAL A 6 18.89 35.52 36.50
C VAL A 6 19.87 34.41 36.07
N ILE A 7 19.30 33.21 35.92
CA ILE A 7 19.60 32.28 34.82
C ILE A 7 18.37 32.24 33.91
N ARG A 8 18.55 32.27 32.59
CA ARG A 8 17.43 32.26 31.62
C ARG A 8 16.83 30.86 31.49
N ARG A 9 15.51 30.75 31.62
CA ARG A 9 14.77 29.58 31.11
C ARG A 9 14.60 29.71 29.60
N ALA A 10 14.93 28.66 28.85
CA ALA A 10 14.30 28.39 27.57
C ALA A 10 13.07 27.51 27.85
N ALA A 11 11.94 27.81 27.22
CA ALA A 11 10.71 27.02 27.34
C ALA A 11 10.41 26.35 26.01
N CYS A 12 10.47 25.01 25.97
CA CYS A 12 9.90 24.23 24.87
C CYS A 12 8.44 23.94 25.21
N ALA A 13 7.53 24.40 24.36
CA ALA A 13 6.11 24.07 24.50
C ALA A 13 5.84 22.70 23.88
N PHE A 14 5.24 21.79 24.65
CA PHE A 14 4.69 20.55 24.13
C PHE A 14 3.28 20.80 23.57
N PRO A 15 2.98 20.40 22.32
CA PRO A 15 1.61 20.10 21.91
C PRO A 15 1.21 18.72 22.46
N LEU A 16 0.06 18.63 23.15
CA LEU A 16 -0.47 17.34 23.59
C LEU A 16 -1.13 16.60 22.42
N LEU A 17 -0.45 15.60 21.85
CA LEU A 17 -1.12 14.41 21.29
C LEU A 17 -0.17 13.20 21.13
N ALA A 18 0.26 12.61 22.25
CA ALA A 18 1.10 11.42 22.25
C ALA A 18 0.74 10.47 23.40
N LEU A 19 -0.41 9.79 23.29
CA LEU A 19 -0.84 8.78 24.26
C LEU A 19 -1.58 7.61 23.60
N LEU A 20 -0.86 6.81 22.81
CA LEU A 20 -1.15 5.40 22.47
C LEU A 20 -0.05 4.89 21.53
N ILE A 21 1.08 4.47 22.11
CA ILE A 21 2.07 3.48 21.67
C ILE A 21 3.19 3.57 22.72
N VAL A 22 3.10 2.71 23.73
CA VAL A 22 4.24 2.36 24.58
C VAL A 22 4.58 0.92 24.19
N PRO A 23 5.60 0.67 23.34
CA PRO A 23 6.18 -0.66 23.28
C PRO A 23 6.79 -0.96 24.65
N SER A 24 6.60 -2.18 25.16
CA SER A 24 6.89 -2.54 26.55
C SER A 24 8.38 -2.50 26.88
N CYS A 25 8.91 -1.31 27.18
CA CYS A 25 10.22 -1.14 27.81
C CYS A 25 10.17 -1.69 29.24
N ALA A 26 10.49 -2.98 29.39
CA ALA A 26 10.71 -3.62 30.67
C ALA A 26 11.89 -2.95 31.38
N LEU A 27 11.59 -1.99 32.26
CA LEU A 27 12.58 -1.25 33.03
C LEU A 27 13.13 -2.18 34.14
N PHE A 28 14.13 -2.99 33.81
CA PHE A 28 14.80 -3.85 34.79
C PHE A 28 15.40 -3.00 35.92
N ARG A 29 14.94 -3.27 37.14
CA ARG A 29 15.60 -2.88 38.39
C ARG A 29 15.86 -4.14 39.20
N GLU A 30 17.10 -4.30 39.64
CA GLU A 30 17.48 -5.30 40.63
C GLU A 30 16.90 -4.90 42.00
N ILE A 31 16.12 -5.78 42.62
CA ILE A 31 15.84 -5.81 44.07
C ILE A 31 15.87 -7.29 44.51
N GLU A 32 16.43 -7.54 45.68
CA GLU A 32 16.69 -8.87 46.26
C GLU A 32 15.41 -9.52 46.85
N ASP A 33 15.49 -10.81 47.20
CA ASP A 33 14.39 -11.61 47.74
C ASP A 33 13.79 -11.11 49.08
N VAL A 34 12.46 -11.23 49.23
CA VAL A 34 11.77 -11.89 50.38
C VAL A 34 10.23 -11.86 50.15
N PRO A 35 9.45 -12.94 50.46
CA PRO A 35 8.03 -13.04 50.13
C PRO A 35 7.05 -12.86 51.31
N ILE A 36 5.74 -12.67 51.03
CA ILE A 36 4.54 -13.37 51.63
C ILE A 36 3.20 -12.59 51.49
N ALA A 37 2.10 -13.35 51.34
CA ALA A 37 0.67 -13.05 51.60
C ALA A 37 -0.18 -12.13 50.68
N THR A 38 -1.20 -12.76 50.07
CA THR A 38 -2.55 -12.21 49.81
C THR A 38 -3.43 -12.33 51.07
N PRO A 39 -4.59 -11.64 51.20
CA PRO A 39 -5.85 -12.30 50.77
C PRO A 39 -7.03 -11.38 50.31
N ASP A 40 -8.06 -12.05 49.77
CA ASP A 40 -9.52 -11.80 49.80
C ASP A 40 -10.19 -10.53 49.21
N ALA A 41 -10.80 -10.77 48.05
CA ALA A 41 -12.22 -10.59 47.69
C ALA A 41 -13.22 -9.88 48.64
N GLY A 42 -14.18 -9.17 48.02
CA GLY A 42 -15.47 -8.76 48.59
C GLY A 42 -16.48 -8.41 47.48
N SER A 43 -17.74 -8.81 47.63
CA SER A 43 -18.89 -8.55 46.75
C SER A 43 -19.63 -7.27 47.19
N ASP A 44 -20.54 -6.62 46.45
CA ASP A 44 -21.84 -7.09 45.90
C ASP A 44 -22.44 -6.02 44.96
N ALA A 45 -23.64 -6.29 44.42
CA ALA A 45 -24.46 -5.34 43.66
C ALA A 45 -25.80 -5.08 44.39
N ASP A 46 -26.49 -3.99 44.05
CA ASP A 46 -27.96 -4.03 43.88
C ASP A 46 -28.52 -2.80 43.11
N ASP A 47 -29.76 -2.94 42.63
CA ASP A 47 -30.53 -1.97 41.84
C ASP A 47 -31.54 -1.17 42.67
N ALA A 48 -31.86 0.06 42.25
CA ALA A 48 -33.01 0.83 42.74
C ALA A 48 -33.43 1.95 41.77
N THR A 49 -34.66 1.90 41.27
CA THR A 49 -35.29 2.94 40.44
C THR A 49 -36.15 3.90 41.27
N PHE A 50 -36.44 5.10 40.74
CA PHE A 50 -37.52 5.98 41.25
C PHE A 50 -38.12 6.87 40.13
N THR A 51 -39.35 7.37 40.32
CA THR A 51 -40.23 7.86 39.22
C THR A 51 -40.98 9.16 39.51
N SER A 52 -41.25 9.97 38.45
CA SER A 52 -42.38 10.94 38.26
C SER A 52 -42.48 12.14 39.25
N GLU A 53 -43.21 13.25 39.05
CA GLU A 53 -44.24 13.77 38.08
C GLU A 53 -43.89 15.26 37.68
N GLY A 54 -44.59 16.03 36.80
CA GLY A 54 -45.66 15.76 35.82
C GLY A 54 -46.55 16.99 35.48
N GLY A 55 -46.41 17.60 34.28
CA GLY A 55 -47.34 18.62 33.70
C GLY A 55 -47.15 20.09 34.15
N VAL A 56 -47.83 21.14 33.63
CA VAL A 56 -48.71 21.44 32.44
C VAL A 56 -48.97 23.00 32.46
N ASP A 57 -49.44 23.79 31.48
CA ASP A 57 -49.87 23.68 30.06
C ASP A 57 -49.77 25.10 29.35
N GLY A 58 -50.30 25.31 28.12
CA GLY A 58 -50.67 26.69 27.66
C GLY A 58 -50.71 27.08 26.16
N ASP A 59 -51.74 26.66 25.42
CA ASP A 59 -52.40 27.22 24.21
C ASP A 59 -51.83 28.39 23.32
N ARG A 60 -51.66 28.11 22.00
CA ARG A 60 -52.54 28.49 20.81
C ARG A 60 -53.02 29.95 20.54
N PRO A 61 -53.65 30.30 19.36
CA PRO A 61 -53.70 29.68 17.99
C PRO A 61 -53.73 30.69 16.77
N ASP A 62 -54.17 30.20 15.60
CA ASP A 62 -54.90 30.84 14.45
C ASP A 62 -54.16 31.47 13.22
N ASP A 63 -54.24 30.75 12.07
CA ASP A 63 -54.90 31.06 10.76
C ASP A 63 -54.61 32.41 10.00
N ASP A 64 -54.76 32.55 8.67
CA ASP A 64 -55.77 31.96 7.76
C ASP A 64 -55.42 32.06 6.23
N ALA A 65 -56.20 31.34 5.41
CA ALA A 65 -56.60 31.59 4.00
C ALA A 65 -55.63 31.42 2.80
N ALA A 66 -56.23 31.05 1.65
CA ALA A 66 -55.58 30.87 0.34
C ALA A 66 -56.51 31.26 -0.84
N VAL A 67 -55.94 31.65 -1.98
CA VAL A 67 -56.60 31.79 -3.30
C VAL A 67 -55.59 31.38 -4.40
N ALA A 68 -56.07 30.86 -5.54
CA ALA A 68 -55.24 30.39 -6.68
C ALA A 68 -55.32 31.33 -7.90
N GLU A 69 -54.47 31.10 -8.93
CA GLU A 69 -54.84 31.06 -10.37
C GLU A 69 -53.61 30.85 -11.31
N THR A 70 -53.64 29.79 -12.11
CA THR A 70 -53.09 29.63 -13.49
C THR A 70 -51.58 29.66 -13.87
N SER A 71 -51.26 28.71 -14.78
CA SER A 71 -50.44 28.81 -16.02
C SER A 71 -49.02 28.18 -16.11
N SER A 72 -48.88 27.29 -17.12
CA SER A 72 -47.74 26.87 -17.97
C SER A 72 -46.26 27.03 -17.51
N GLY A 73 -45.36 26.08 -17.77
CA GLY A 73 -45.51 24.82 -18.51
C GLY A 73 -44.17 24.14 -18.87
N ASP A 74 -44.25 23.00 -19.56
CA ASP A 74 -43.18 22.28 -20.29
C ASP A 74 -41.94 21.82 -19.50
N GLY A 75 -42.10 20.73 -18.74
CA GLY A 75 -41.04 19.76 -18.43
C GLY A 75 -41.38 18.39 -18.99
N ALA A 76 -40.44 17.73 -19.69
CA ALA A 76 -40.63 16.42 -20.30
C ALA A 76 -39.90 15.31 -19.51
N PRO A 77 -40.61 14.26 -19.03
CA PRO A 77 -40.02 13.04 -18.50
C PRO A 77 -40.25 11.83 -19.42
N ASP A 78 -39.36 10.83 -19.34
CA ASP A 78 -39.57 9.51 -19.94
C ASP A 78 -40.78 8.78 -19.33
N GLY A 79 -41.46 7.96 -20.13
CA GLY A 79 -42.76 7.39 -19.76
C GLY A 79 -43.00 5.95 -20.20
N ASP A 80 -42.42 4.98 -19.50
CA ASP A 80 -42.98 3.62 -19.41
C ASP A 80 -44.14 3.62 -18.39
N ALA A 81 -45.22 4.32 -18.76
CA ALA A 81 -46.48 4.36 -18.04
C ALA A 81 -47.63 4.16 -19.04
N ALA A 82 -48.57 3.28 -18.72
CA ALA A 82 -49.71 3.01 -19.60
C ALA A 82 -50.64 4.23 -19.65
N VAL A 83 -50.48 5.06 -20.69
CA VAL A 83 -51.41 6.15 -20.99
C VAL A 83 -52.78 5.54 -21.31
N ASP A 84 -53.78 5.86 -20.49
CA ASP A 84 -55.17 5.49 -20.76
C ASP A 84 -55.64 6.25 -22.01
N VAL A 85 -55.84 5.52 -23.11
CA VAL A 85 -56.00 6.14 -24.44
C VAL A 85 -57.43 6.62 -24.60
N GLY A 86 -57.65 7.88 -24.21
CA GLY A 86 -58.94 8.57 -24.33
C GLY A 86 -59.57 8.46 -25.72
N ALA A 87 -60.91 8.47 -25.74
CA ALA A 87 -61.79 8.12 -26.86
C ALA A 87 -61.23 8.42 -28.26
N CYS A 88 -60.70 7.38 -28.91
CA CYS A 88 -60.24 7.44 -30.29
C CYS A 88 -61.43 7.52 -31.27
N GLY A 89 -61.24 8.17 -32.41
CA GLY A 89 -62.27 8.23 -33.46
C GLY A 89 -62.46 6.88 -34.16
N SER A 90 -63.69 6.39 -34.26
CA SER A 90 -64.01 5.13 -34.95
C SER A 90 -63.46 5.12 -36.38
N GLY A 91 -62.67 4.09 -36.70
CA GLY A 91 -61.94 3.96 -37.96
C GLY A 91 -60.46 4.37 -37.92
N ALA A 92 -60.01 5.08 -36.87
CA ALA A 92 -58.59 5.43 -36.71
C ALA A 92 -57.70 4.18 -36.64
N LEU A 93 -56.49 4.27 -37.20
CA LEU A 93 -55.44 3.26 -37.08
C LEU A 93 -54.32 3.78 -36.18
N GLY A 94 -53.65 2.87 -35.47
CA GLY A 94 -52.54 3.19 -34.57
C GLY A 94 -51.66 1.98 -34.29
N CYS A 95 -50.36 2.19 -34.12
CA CYS A 95 -49.38 1.15 -33.84
C CYS A 95 -49.12 1.01 -32.33
N PHE A 96 -49.15 -0.23 -31.84
CA PHE A 96 -48.93 -0.59 -30.44
C PHE A 96 -47.88 -1.72 -30.39
N GLY A 97 -46.60 -1.34 -30.33
CA GLY A 97 -45.49 -2.28 -30.50
C GLY A 97 -45.48 -2.88 -31.90
N ALA A 98 -45.63 -4.21 -32.00
CA ALA A 98 -45.74 -4.92 -33.26
C ALA A 98 -47.19 -5.02 -33.81
N ASP A 99 -48.20 -4.57 -33.06
CA ASP A 99 -49.60 -4.63 -33.49
C ASP A 99 -50.04 -3.35 -34.22
N LEU A 100 -50.55 -3.49 -35.44
CA LEU A 100 -51.42 -2.48 -36.04
C LEU A 100 -52.83 -2.67 -35.49
N ARG A 101 -53.34 -1.66 -34.78
CA ARG A 101 -54.67 -1.65 -34.16
C ARG A 101 -55.60 -0.67 -34.87
N ARG A 102 -56.92 -0.92 -34.77
CA ARG A 102 -57.99 -0.02 -35.21
C ARG A 102 -58.86 0.35 -34.03
N CYS A 103 -59.23 1.62 -33.96
CA CYS A 103 -60.27 2.08 -33.06
C CYS A 103 -61.65 1.75 -33.62
N THR A 104 -62.48 1.07 -32.84
CA THR A 104 -63.91 0.92 -33.08
C THR A 104 -64.64 1.33 -31.80
N ASP A 105 -65.47 2.36 -31.91
CA ASP A 105 -66.35 2.87 -30.85
C ASP A 105 -65.61 3.12 -29.53
N GLY A 106 -64.52 3.88 -29.64
CA GLY A 106 -63.62 4.25 -28.54
C GLY A 106 -62.64 3.17 -28.10
N SER A 107 -62.74 1.93 -28.62
CA SER A 107 -61.92 0.79 -28.20
C SER A 107 -60.92 0.35 -29.28
N TRP A 108 -59.66 0.12 -28.91
CA TRP A 108 -58.62 -0.39 -29.82
C TRP A 108 -58.62 -1.92 -29.91
N SER A 109 -58.64 -2.47 -31.12
CA SER A 109 -58.46 -3.91 -31.39
C SER A 109 -57.38 -4.17 -32.45
N THR A 110 -56.61 -5.26 -32.29
CA THR A 110 -55.55 -5.62 -33.25
C THR A 110 -56.14 -6.08 -34.58
N VAL A 111 -55.72 -5.42 -35.67
CA VAL A 111 -56.08 -5.75 -37.05
C VAL A 111 -55.08 -6.72 -37.65
N ALA A 112 -53.78 -6.50 -37.38
CA ALA A 112 -52.69 -7.36 -37.78
C ALA A 112 -51.49 -7.17 -36.85
N THR A 113 -50.85 -8.26 -36.43
CA THR A 113 -49.49 -8.22 -35.86
C THR A 113 -48.49 -8.29 -37.00
N CYS A 114 -47.50 -7.41 -37.00
CA CYS A 114 -46.52 -7.31 -38.09
C CYS A 114 -45.63 -8.57 -38.15
N PRO A 115 -45.37 -9.15 -39.36
CA PRO A 115 -44.51 -10.33 -39.52
C PRO A 115 -43.10 -10.15 -38.93
N SER A 116 -42.50 -11.24 -38.46
CA SER A 116 -41.14 -11.25 -37.89
C SER A 116 -40.12 -10.54 -38.78
N GLY A 117 -39.48 -9.50 -38.27
CA GLY A 117 -38.52 -8.67 -39.01
C GLY A 117 -39.13 -7.43 -39.70
N SER A 118 -40.41 -7.15 -39.49
CA SER A 118 -41.07 -5.89 -39.85
C SER A 118 -41.54 -5.13 -38.59
N VAL A 119 -41.79 -3.83 -38.74
CA VAL A 119 -42.18 -2.90 -37.68
C VAL A 119 -43.52 -2.23 -38.01
N CYS A 120 -44.27 -1.79 -37.00
CA CYS A 120 -45.49 -1.02 -37.23
C CYS A 120 -45.13 0.47 -37.33
N ASP A 121 -45.38 1.07 -38.49
CA ASP A 121 -45.15 2.48 -38.78
C ASP A 121 -46.41 3.29 -38.46
N ASP A 122 -46.36 4.11 -37.41
CA ASP A 122 -47.49 4.93 -36.98
C ASP A 122 -47.69 6.21 -37.84
N GLY A 123 -46.74 6.56 -38.69
CA GLY A 123 -46.91 7.59 -39.72
C GLY A 123 -47.66 7.03 -40.94
N ALA A 124 -47.21 5.88 -41.45
CA ALA A 124 -47.81 5.22 -42.61
C ALA A 124 -49.02 4.31 -42.26
N LYS A 125 -49.35 4.16 -40.97
CA LYS A 125 -50.43 3.33 -40.42
C LYS A 125 -50.45 1.88 -40.95
N ARG A 126 -49.26 1.29 -41.10
CA ARG A 126 -49.06 -0.05 -41.70
C ARG A 126 -47.79 -0.72 -41.18
N CYS A 127 -47.68 -2.03 -41.40
CA CYS A 127 -46.40 -2.72 -41.21
C CYS A 127 -45.43 -2.36 -42.34
N THR A 128 -44.19 -2.02 -42.00
CA THR A 128 -43.07 -1.71 -42.92
C THR A 128 -41.85 -2.55 -42.58
N TYR A 129 -40.95 -2.78 -43.54
CA TYR A 129 -39.71 -3.53 -43.28
C TYR A 129 -38.69 -2.70 -42.48
N CYS A 130 -38.81 -1.38 -42.56
CA CYS A 130 -38.13 -0.41 -41.71
C CYS A 130 -38.93 0.90 -41.69
N LEU A 131 -38.74 1.73 -40.66
CA LEU A 131 -39.33 3.07 -40.62
C LEU A 131 -38.69 3.96 -41.71
N PRO A 132 -39.47 4.66 -42.56
CA PRO A 132 -38.93 5.52 -43.60
C PRO A 132 -37.88 6.51 -43.08
N GLY A 133 -36.76 6.66 -43.79
CA GLY A 133 -35.67 7.56 -43.39
C GLY A 133 -34.83 7.09 -42.19
N ALA A 134 -35.17 5.97 -41.53
CA ALA A 134 -34.32 5.40 -40.49
C ALA A 134 -32.94 5.00 -41.04
N THR A 135 -31.93 4.99 -40.17
CA THR A 135 -30.51 4.79 -40.51
C THR A 135 -29.92 3.59 -39.77
N ARG A 136 -29.12 2.76 -40.46
CA ARG A 136 -28.33 1.66 -39.86
C ARG A 136 -26.95 1.53 -40.50
N CYS A 137 -26.13 0.64 -39.95
CA CYS A 137 -24.83 0.28 -40.50
C CYS A 137 -24.81 -1.16 -41.04
N SER A 138 -24.13 -1.36 -42.17
CA SER A 138 -24.02 -2.61 -42.92
C SER A 138 -22.56 -2.76 -43.38
N GLY A 139 -21.72 -3.34 -42.51
CA GLY A 139 -20.27 -3.27 -42.66
C GLY A 139 -19.76 -1.83 -42.64
N ALA A 140 -19.06 -1.41 -43.70
CA ALA A 140 -18.57 -0.03 -43.86
C ALA A 140 -19.60 0.93 -44.51
N ILE A 141 -20.82 0.47 -44.76
CA ILE A 141 -21.86 1.24 -45.47
C ILE A 141 -22.92 1.73 -44.47
N ARG A 142 -23.22 3.03 -44.53
CA ARG A 142 -24.40 3.63 -43.91
C ARG A 142 -25.60 3.39 -44.81
N GLU A 143 -26.60 2.69 -44.32
CA GLU A 143 -27.85 2.43 -45.02
C GLU A 143 -28.98 3.31 -44.48
N VAL A 144 -29.84 3.78 -45.38
CA VAL A 144 -31.07 4.53 -45.07
C VAL A 144 -32.26 3.74 -45.58
N CYS A 145 -33.33 3.64 -44.80
CA CYS A 145 -34.59 3.05 -45.23
C CYS A 145 -35.30 3.95 -46.25
N ASP A 146 -35.78 3.38 -47.36
CA ASP A 146 -36.49 4.14 -48.39
C ASP A 146 -37.79 4.80 -47.89
N GLU A 147 -38.26 5.82 -48.62
CA GLU A 147 -39.42 6.64 -48.24
C GLU A 147 -40.74 5.85 -48.09
N TYR A 148 -40.78 4.61 -48.57
CA TYR A 148 -41.94 3.72 -48.48
C TYR A 148 -41.82 2.69 -47.34
N GLY A 149 -40.68 2.62 -46.66
CA GLY A 149 -40.43 1.63 -45.60
C GLY A 149 -40.23 0.21 -46.15
N ALA A 150 -39.88 0.07 -47.44
CA ALA A 150 -39.85 -1.20 -48.15
C ALA A 150 -38.49 -1.88 -48.11
N SER A 151 -37.39 -1.11 -48.15
CA SER A 151 -36.03 -1.65 -48.15
C SER A 151 -34.98 -0.66 -47.66
N TRP A 152 -33.84 -1.22 -47.23
CA TRP A 152 -32.63 -0.47 -46.91
C TRP A 152 -31.81 -0.19 -48.17
N LYS A 153 -31.36 1.05 -48.35
CA LYS A 153 -30.50 1.50 -49.46
C LYS A 153 -29.17 1.99 -48.93
N ALA A 154 -28.07 1.67 -49.62
CA ALA A 154 -26.77 2.29 -49.34
C ALA A 154 -26.84 3.80 -49.60
N ALA A 155 -26.48 4.61 -48.61
CA ALA A 155 -26.48 6.07 -48.70
C ALA A 155 -25.06 6.67 -48.68
N GLU A 156 -24.13 6.03 -47.96
CA GLU A 156 -22.75 6.49 -47.80
C GLU A 156 -21.85 5.28 -47.50
N THR A 157 -20.62 5.29 -47.99
CA THR A 157 -19.56 4.35 -47.56
C THR A 157 -18.53 5.15 -46.78
N CYS A 158 -18.25 4.74 -45.54
CA CYS A 158 -17.36 5.49 -44.67
C CYS A 158 -15.94 5.54 -45.24
N ALA A 159 -15.35 6.74 -45.31
CA ALA A 159 -13.99 6.91 -45.81
C ALA A 159 -12.98 6.36 -44.79
N THR A 160 -11.89 5.74 -45.24
CA THR A 160 -10.85 5.27 -44.30
C THR A 160 -10.21 6.47 -43.59
N PRO A 161 -10.07 6.46 -42.25
CA PRO A 161 -10.17 5.32 -41.32
C PRO A 161 -11.53 5.16 -40.59
N GLU A 162 -12.57 5.90 -40.97
CA GLU A 162 -13.88 5.90 -40.31
C GLU A 162 -14.61 4.55 -40.35
N LEU A 163 -15.46 4.33 -39.35
CA LEU A 163 -16.26 3.12 -39.15
C LEU A 163 -17.74 3.48 -39.03
N CYS A 164 -18.62 2.70 -39.65
CA CYS A 164 -20.06 2.86 -39.44
C CYS A 164 -20.44 2.28 -38.08
N SER A 165 -20.93 3.11 -37.16
CA SER A 165 -21.24 2.72 -35.78
C SER A 165 -22.58 3.29 -35.31
N GLY A 166 -23.49 2.39 -34.93
CA GLY A 166 -24.90 2.68 -34.59
C GLY A 166 -25.74 3.01 -35.83
N SER A 167 -25.44 4.14 -36.47
CA SER A 167 -26.23 4.70 -37.58
C SER A 167 -25.45 5.63 -38.52
N SER A 168 -24.17 5.88 -38.24
CA SER A 168 -23.38 6.96 -38.86
C SER A 168 -21.91 6.54 -39.00
N CYS A 169 -21.24 7.08 -40.03
CA CYS A 169 -19.79 7.04 -40.12
C CYS A 169 -19.18 7.90 -39.01
N LYS A 170 -18.16 7.37 -38.33
CA LYS A 170 -17.44 8.03 -37.24
C LYS A 170 -15.96 7.70 -37.32
N ALA A 171 -15.10 8.69 -37.10
CA ALA A 171 -13.68 8.46 -36.87
C ALA A 171 -13.47 7.45 -35.71
N PRO A 172 -12.51 6.52 -35.82
CA PRO A 172 -12.19 5.61 -34.73
C PRO A 172 -11.54 6.40 -33.58
N ALA A 173 -11.87 6.04 -32.34
CA ALA A 173 -11.38 6.75 -31.14
C ALA A 173 -9.89 6.50 -30.81
N CYS A 174 -9.21 5.68 -31.62
CA CYS A 174 -7.86 5.15 -31.42
C CYS A 174 -7.38 4.43 -32.69
N ALA A 175 -6.08 4.17 -32.82
CA ALA A 175 -5.54 3.32 -33.86
C ALA A 175 -5.65 1.84 -33.48
N VAL A 176 -5.83 0.95 -34.47
CA VAL A 176 -5.98 -0.49 -34.22
C VAL A 176 -4.70 -1.06 -33.61
N GLY A 177 -4.84 -1.70 -32.43
CA GLY A 177 -3.72 -2.21 -31.65
C GLY A 177 -3.21 -1.27 -30.55
N ASP A 178 -3.68 -0.02 -30.49
CA ASP A 178 -3.44 0.87 -29.35
C ASP A 178 -3.89 0.21 -28.05
N ARG A 179 -3.10 0.39 -26.99
CA ARG A 179 -3.40 -0.11 -25.65
C ARG A 179 -3.33 1.01 -24.62
N ARG A 180 -4.23 0.97 -23.64
CA ARG A 180 -4.27 1.90 -22.51
C ARG A 180 -4.67 1.21 -21.22
N CYS A 181 -4.46 1.89 -20.10
CA CYS A 181 -5.07 1.54 -18.82
C CYS A 181 -6.48 2.14 -18.75
N GLY A 182 -7.48 1.29 -18.54
CA GLY A 182 -8.84 1.66 -18.13
C GLY A 182 -9.02 1.47 -16.62
N THR A 183 -10.25 1.18 -16.19
CA THR A 183 -10.53 0.93 -14.76
C THR A 183 -10.00 -0.45 -14.35
N LYS A 184 -8.78 -0.50 -13.78
CA LYS A 184 -8.11 -1.72 -13.27
C LYS A 184 -7.95 -2.82 -14.35
N ALA A 185 -7.83 -2.42 -15.62
CA ALA A 185 -7.65 -3.33 -16.76
C ALA A 185 -6.87 -2.68 -17.90
N VAL A 186 -6.05 -3.48 -18.59
CA VAL A 186 -5.52 -3.10 -19.91
C VAL A 186 -6.63 -3.24 -20.94
N GLU A 187 -6.86 -2.17 -21.70
CA GLU A 187 -7.83 -2.12 -22.80
C GLU A 187 -7.11 -1.97 -24.14
N ILE A 188 -7.63 -2.63 -25.18
CA ILE A 188 -7.12 -2.59 -26.56
C ILE A 188 -8.14 -1.96 -27.53
N CYS A 189 -7.64 -1.19 -28.48
CA CYS A 189 -8.41 -0.69 -29.61
C CYS A 189 -8.50 -1.74 -30.72
N ASN A 190 -9.67 -2.34 -30.90
CA ASN A 190 -9.89 -3.41 -31.88
C ASN A 190 -10.45 -2.88 -33.21
N ALA A 191 -10.02 -3.50 -34.32
CA ALA A 191 -10.55 -3.20 -35.65
C ALA A 191 -12.07 -3.34 -35.71
N GLY A 192 -12.74 -2.39 -36.36
CA GLY A 192 -14.20 -2.38 -36.47
C GLY A 192 -14.96 -1.90 -35.23
N ARG A 193 -14.29 -1.28 -34.24
CA ARG A 193 -14.95 -0.62 -33.09
C ARG A 193 -14.53 0.84 -32.95
N THR A 194 -15.47 1.70 -32.57
CA THR A 194 -15.24 3.13 -32.28
C THR A 194 -14.78 3.36 -30.82
N GLY A 195 -13.97 2.44 -30.27
CA GLY A 195 -13.57 2.49 -28.86
C GLY A 195 -12.78 1.26 -28.40
N PHE A 196 -12.16 1.40 -27.23
CA PHE A 196 -11.38 0.37 -26.55
C PHE A 196 -12.27 -0.72 -25.91
N VAL A 197 -11.69 -1.90 -25.69
CA VAL A 197 -12.31 -3.02 -24.94
C VAL A 197 -11.28 -3.67 -24.01
N THR A 198 -11.73 -4.24 -22.89
CA THR A 198 -10.88 -5.01 -21.97
C THR A 198 -10.12 -6.13 -22.71
N GLU A 199 -8.80 -6.08 -22.65
CA GLU A 199 -7.90 -7.15 -23.10
C GLU A 199 -7.45 -8.01 -21.91
N THR A 200 -7.16 -7.40 -20.77
CA THR A 200 -6.69 -8.11 -19.56
C THR A 200 -7.08 -7.34 -18.31
N SER A 201 -7.87 -7.97 -17.44
CA SER A 201 -8.17 -7.45 -16.09
C SER A 201 -6.95 -7.60 -15.18
N CYS A 202 -6.61 -6.57 -14.41
CA CYS A 202 -5.41 -6.55 -13.59
C CYS A 202 -5.73 -6.83 -12.11
N ALA A 203 -4.97 -7.72 -11.47
CA ALA A 203 -5.16 -8.05 -10.06
C ALA A 203 -4.92 -6.84 -9.13
N ILE A 204 -3.90 -6.04 -9.43
CA ILE A 204 -3.53 -4.83 -8.68
C ILE A 204 -4.17 -3.60 -9.34
N ASP A 205 -3.65 -3.21 -10.50
CA ASP A 205 -4.04 -2.02 -11.26
C ASP A 205 -3.35 -2.06 -12.64
N CYS A 206 -3.46 -1.02 -13.46
CA CYS A 206 -2.66 -0.85 -14.66
C CYS A 206 -1.91 0.49 -14.71
N ALA A 207 -0.91 0.57 -15.60
CA ALA A 207 -0.26 1.81 -16.01
C ALA A 207 0.19 1.70 -17.47
N GLY A 208 0.06 2.78 -18.24
CA GLY A 208 0.38 2.77 -19.66
C GLY A 208 -0.44 1.72 -20.43
N ASN A 209 0.21 0.63 -20.84
CA ASN A 209 -0.36 -0.49 -21.58
C ASN A 209 -0.21 -1.86 -20.87
N ALA A 210 0.13 -1.88 -19.57
CA ALA A 210 0.41 -3.09 -18.83
C ALA A 210 -0.26 -3.10 -17.44
N CYS A 211 -0.48 -4.30 -16.89
CA CYS A 211 -0.86 -4.45 -15.48
C CYS A 211 0.33 -4.16 -14.55
N LEU A 212 0.07 -3.52 -13.43
CA LEU A 212 1.04 -3.32 -12.37
C LEU A 212 1.33 -4.62 -11.62
N THR A 213 2.60 -4.82 -11.29
CA THR A 213 3.10 -5.91 -10.46
C THR A 213 4.01 -5.36 -9.36
N VAL A 214 4.14 -6.08 -8.25
CA VAL A 214 5.04 -5.74 -7.15
C VAL A 214 6.46 -6.15 -7.50
N LYS A 215 7.39 -5.19 -7.58
CA LYS A 215 8.83 -5.46 -7.73
C LYS A 215 9.51 -5.76 -6.39
N LYS A 216 9.17 -5.01 -5.35
CA LYS A 216 9.73 -5.12 -4.00
C LYS A 216 8.74 -4.60 -2.97
N VAL A 217 8.73 -5.17 -1.77
CA VAL A 217 8.15 -4.57 -0.57
C VAL A 217 9.28 -4.19 0.39
N VAL A 218 9.09 -3.09 1.12
CA VAL A 218 9.89 -2.71 2.28
C VAL A 218 8.97 -2.35 3.44
N SER A 219 9.44 -2.58 4.66
CA SER A 219 8.61 -2.57 5.86
C SER A 219 9.41 -2.07 7.05
N ARG A 220 8.76 -1.28 7.92
CA ARG A 220 9.32 -0.78 9.18
C ARG A 220 8.22 -0.70 10.23
N ALA A 221 7.73 0.50 10.57
CA ALA A 221 6.38 0.69 11.12
C ALA A 221 5.35 0.94 9.99
N THR A 222 5.76 1.69 8.96
CA THR A 222 5.07 1.81 7.66
C THR A 222 5.40 0.61 6.77
N SER A 223 4.57 0.33 5.78
CA SER A 223 4.81 -0.66 4.72
C SER A 223 4.69 0.02 3.36
N CYS A 224 5.57 -0.29 2.40
CA CYS A 224 5.47 0.24 1.04
C CYS A 224 5.90 -0.78 -0.02
N ALA A 225 5.23 -0.74 -1.17
CA ALA A 225 5.52 -1.50 -2.37
C ALA A 225 6.09 -0.60 -3.47
N LEU A 226 7.15 -1.07 -4.13
CA LEU A 226 7.65 -0.54 -5.39
C LEU A 226 6.97 -1.30 -6.54
N MET A 227 6.33 -0.57 -7.45
CA MET A 227 5.55 -1.12 -8.55
C MET A 227 6.38 -1.30 -9.83
N SER A 228 5.87 -2.09 -10.78
CA SER A 228 6.56 -2.42 -12.03
C SER A 228 6.89 -1.22 -12.92
N ASP A 229 6.09 -0.16 -12.88
CA ASP A 229 6.30 1.10 -13.60
C ASP A 229 7.31 2.05 -12.93
N GLY A 230 7.71 1.80 -11.68
CA GLY A 230 8.56 2.71 -10.88
C GLY A 230 7.79 3.63 -9.94
N THR A 231 6.46 3.50 -9.84
CA THR A 231 5.65 4.18 -8.82
C THR A 231 5.73 3.46 -7.47
N VAL A 232 5.35 4.15 -6.40
CA VAL A 232 5.37 3.63 -5.02
C VAL A 232 3.97 3.70 -4.41
N ARG A 233 3.53 2.64 -3.72
CA ARG A 233 2.30 2.62 -2.91
C ARG A 233 2.64 2.29 -1.44
N CYS A 234 2.14 3.06 -0.48
CA CYS A 234 2.43 2.91 0.96
C CYS A 234 1.15 2.76 1.81
N TRP A 235 1.26 2.08 2.95
CA TRP A 235 0.19 1.79 3.91
C TRP A 235 0.74 1.54 5.34
N GLY A 236 -0.16 1.31 6.30
CA GLY A 236 0.14 1.31 7.73
C GLY A 236 0.16 2.74 8.30
N SER A 237 0.82 2.94 9.44
CA SER A 237 1.07 4.28 9.98
C SER A 237 2.22 4.97 9.23
N SER A 238 2.04 6.23 8.85
CA SER A 238 3.10 7.13 8.39
C SER A 238 2.97 8.47 9.10
N TRP A 239 4.03 9.28 9.07
CA TRP A 239 4.12 10.59 9.73
C TRP A 239 3.05 11.62 9.29
N LEU A 240 2.36 11.40 8.16
CA LEU A 240 1.28 12.25 7.66
C LEU A 240 -0.10 11.60 7.79
N THR A 241 -0.22 10.31 7.47
CA THR A 241 -1.50 9.60 7.43
C THR A 241 -1.33 8.13 7.76
N THR A 242 -2.20 7.60 8.61
CA THR A 242 -2.42 6.14 8.72
C THR A 242 -3.38 5.69 7.61
N SER A 243 -3.07 4.60 6.91
CA SER A 243 -4.00 4.01 5.93
C SER A 243 -3.91 2.49 5.90
N PRO A 244 -5.02 1.74 6.10
CA PRO A 244 -5.03 0.28 6.05
C PRO A 244 -5.06 -0.29 4.62
N THR A 245 -4.88 0.54 3.59
CA THR A 245 -4.82 0.14 2.17
C THR A 245 -3.70 0.91 1.46
N PRO A 246 -3.05 0.34 0.42
CA PRO A 246 -2.01 1.03 -0.33
C PRO A 246 -2.49 2.33 -0.96
N LYS A 247 -1.78 3.44 -0.71
CA LYS A 247 -1.96 4.74 -1.36
C LYS A 247 -0.72 5.10 -2.17
N ALA A 248 -0.92 5.57 -3.40
CA ALA A 248 0.17 6.03 -4.25
C ALA A 248 0.88 7.24 -3.64
N VAL A 249 2.21 7.29 -3.76
CA VAL A 249 3.04 8.43 -3.33
C VAL A 249 3.25 9.36 -4.54
N PRO A 250 2.66 10.57 -4.57
CA PRO A 250 2.83 11.48 -5.69
C PRO A 250 4.28 11.96 -5.83
N GLY A 251 4.74 12.15 -7.08
CA GLY A 251 6.09 12.63 -7.37
C GLY A 251 7.18 11.54 -7.42
N LEU A 252 6.82 10.25 -7.35
CA LEU A 252 7.71 9.12 -7.64
C LEU A 252 7.11 8.24 -8.74
N ALA A 253 7.80 8.19 -9.88
CA ALA A 253 7.45 7.35 -11.04
C ALA A 253 8.70 6.74 -11.72
N ASP A 254 9.88 6.93 -11.12
CA ASP A 254 11.20 6.61 -11.64
C ASP A 254 12.06 5.82 -10.64
N ALA A 255 11.44 5.34 -9.55
CA ALA A 255 12.13 4.65 -8.47
C ALA A 255 12.56 3.23 -8.88
N VAL A 256 13.78 2.86 -8.51
CA VAL A 256 14.33 1.50 -8.63
C VAL A 256 14.63 0.87 -7.26
N GLN A 257 14.69 1.67 -6.20
CA GLN A 257 14.83 1.23 -4.82
C GLN A 257 14.03 2.14 -3.89
N LEU A 258 13.58 1.56 -2.79
CA LEU A 258 12.90 2.20 -1.67
C LEU A 258 13.47 1.61 -0.37
N ASP A 259 13.59 2.42 0.68
CA ASP A 259 13.75 1.97 2.07
C ASP A 259 13.04 2.90 3.06
N LEU A 260 12.71 2.38 4.25
CA LEU A 260 11.84 3.02 5.25
C LEU A 260 12.50 3.12 6.62
N GLY A 261 12.54 4.34 7.17
CA GLY A 261 12.78 4.60 8.58
C GLY A 261 11.49 4.52 9.40
N VAL A 262 11.52 5.04 10.63
CA VAL A 262 10.31 5.07 11.49
C VAL A 262 9.43 6.27 11.19
N GLY A 263 10.04 7.44 10.91
CA GLY A 263 9.34 8.69 10.59
C GLY A 263 9.55 9.21 9.17
N HIS A 264 10.31 8.52 8.33
CA HIS A 264 10.68 8.97 6.98
C HIS A 264 10.87 7.80 6.00
N ALA A 265 10.84 8.11 4.71
CA ALA A 265 11.11 7.19 3.61
C ALA A 265 12.11 7.81 2.63
N CYS A 266 12.89 6.96 1.96
CA CYS A 266 13.82 7.39 0.91
C CYS A 266 13.72 6.45 -0.30
N ALA A 267 13.74 7.02 -1.49
CA ALA A 267 13.72 6.31 -2.77
C ALA A 267 14.95 6.70 -3.60
N ARG A 268 15.43 5.75 -4.42
CA ARG A 268 16.50 5.98 -5.39
C ARG A 268 15.97 5.77 -6.80
N SER A 269 16.23 6.73 -7.68
CA SER A 269 15.97 6.67 -9.11
C SER A 269 17.10 5.99 -9.87
N ALA A 270 16.85 5.51 -11.09
CA ALA A 270 17.79 4.69 -11.86
C ALA A 270 19.18 5.34 -12.05
N ASP A 271 19.20 6.66 -12.28
CA ASP A 271 20.36 7.55 -12.43
C ASP A 271 21.25 7.68 -11.18
N GLY A 272 20.75 7.25 -10.01
CA GLY A 272 21.40 7.42 -8.72
C GLY A 272 20.93 8.64 -7.93
N THR A 273 19.94 9.40 -8.41
CA THR A 273 19.26 10.44 -7.64
C THR A 273 18.54 9.83 -6.45
N VAL A 274 18.70 10.41 -5.25
CA VAL A 274 17.96 10.01 -4.04
C VAL A 274 16.96 11.10 -3.69
N ARG A 275 15.72 10.70 -3.37
CA ARG A 275 14.68 11.60 -2.83
C ARG A 275 14.14 11.03 -1.53
N CYS A 276 14.10 11.85 -0.48
CA CYS A 276 13.58 11.47 0.84
C CYS A 276 12.38 12.35 1.22
N TRP A 277 11.45 11.80 1.99
CA TRP A 277 10.29 12.51 2.52
C TRP A 277 9.92 12.01 3.92
N GLY A 278 9.30 12.88 4.71
CA GLY A 278 8.83 12.61 6.05
C GLY A 278 9.38 13.53 7.12
N SER A 279 9.47 13.01 8.35
CA SER A 279 10.06 13.73 9.46
C SER A 279 11.53 14.03 9.18
N ASN A 280 11.96 15.22 9.56
CA ASN A 280 13.28 15.76 9.34
C ASN A 280 13.85 16.43 10.61
N ALA A 281 13.30 16.15 11.80
CA ALA A 281 13.69 16.82 13.05
C ALA A 281 15.19 16.75 13.37
N TYR A 282 15.90 15.73 12.87
CA TYR A 282 17.34 15.54 13.00
C TYR A 282 18.09 15.66 11.66
N GLY A 283 17.43 16.15 10.60
CA GLY A 283 18.03 16.26 9.27
C GLY A 283 18.09 14.93 8.51
N GLN A 284 17.31 13.92 8.89
CA GLN A 284 17.35 12.56 8.30
C GLN A 284 16.98 12.51 6.81
N LEU A 285 16.36 13.56 6.26
CA LEU A 285 16.13 13.69 4.82
C LEU A 285 17.37 14.20 4.05
N GLY A 286 18.37 14.75 4.74
CA GLY A 286 19.66 15.14 4.15
C GLY A 286 19.64 16.42 3.30
N ASP A 287 18.52 17.15 3.27
CA ASP A 287 18.32 18.35 2.45
C ASP A 287 18.99 19.62 3.01
N GLY A 288 19.85 19.49 4.02
CA GLY A 288 20.50 20.57 4.74
C GLY A 288 19.62 21.23 5.82
N THR A 289 18.33 20.93 5.85
CA THR A 289 17.36 21.52 6.80
C THR A 289 17.00 20.55 7.93
N THR A 290 16.16 21.02 8.86
CA THR A 290 15.45 20.17 9.83
C THR A 290 13.93 20.33 9.69
N VAL A 291 13.45 20.53 8.46
CA VAL A 291 12.04 20.81 8.16
C VAL A 291 11.41 19.61 7.46
N ASP A 292 10.30 19.12 8.02
CA ASP A 292 9.57 17.96 7.49
C ASP A 292 9.13 18.16 6.03
N ARG A 293 9.02 17.06 5.28
CA ARG A 293 8.63 17.07 3.86
C ARG A 293 7.45 16.13 3.63
N GLY A 294 6.30 16.69 3.25
CA GLY A 294 5.13 15.88 2.87
C GLY A 294 5.28 15.17 1.51
N SER A 295 6.27 15.56 0.70
CA SER A 295 6.51 15.05 -0.65
C SER A 295 8.00 14.75 -0.90
N PRO A 296 8.33 13.77 -1.77
CA PRO A 296 9.69 13.39 -2.15
C PRO A 296 10.59 14.60 -2.50
N THR A 297 11.62 14.84 -1.69
CA THR A 297 12.56 15.97 -1.82
C THR A 297 13.97 15.44 -2.12
N THR A 298 14.65 16.02 -3.11
CA THR A 298 15.95 15.54 -3.59
C THR A 298 17.08 15.82 -2.60
N VAL A 299 17.93 14.83 -2.35
CA VAL A 299 19.07 14.92 -1.41
C VAL A 299 20.30 15.51 -2.12
N PRO A 300 20.81 16.70 -1.73
CA PRO A 300 21.95 17.34 -2.37
C PRO A 300 23.29 16.72 -1.95
N GLY A 301 24.35 16.98 -2.72
CA GLY A 301 25.73 16.64 -2.37
C GLY A 301 26.11 15.15 -2.50
N LEU A 302 25.19 14.32 -3.02
CA LEU A 302 25.47 12.95 -3.43
C LEU A 302 25.94 12.92 -4.90
N GLY A 303 26.89 12.02 -5.19
CA GLY A 303 27.14 11.56 -6.57
C GLY A 303 26.18 10.42 -6.96
N PRO A 304 26.49 9.63 -8.00
CA PRO A 304 25.68 8.47 -8.38
C PRO A 304 25.60 7.44 -7.23
N VAL A 305 24.41 7.33 -6.62
CA VAL A 305 24.13 6.35 -5.57
C VAL A 305 23.84 4.98 -6.20
N ALA A 306 24.39 3.93 -5.62
CA ALA A 306 24.04 2.55 -5.96
C ALA A 306 22.89 2.03 -5.11
N GLU A 307 22.87 2.39 -3.82
CA GLU A 307 22.03 1.78 -2.80
C GLU A 307 21.76 2.74 -1.62
N ILE A 308 20.58 2.64 -1.00
CA ILE A 308 20.17 3.40 0.19
C ILE A 308 19.74 2.46 1.32
N ALA A 309 19.97 2.87 2.57
CA ALA A 309 19.47 2.20 3.78
C ALA A 309 19.10 3.22 4.87
N THR A 310 18.01 2.98 5.61
CA THR A 310 17.48 3.90 6.63
C THR A 310 17.46 3.29 8.03
N GLY A 311 17.90 4.07 9.03
CA GLY A 311 17.74 3.83 10.46
C GLY A 311 16.40 4.35 11.00
N THR A 312 16.28 4.54 12.32
CA THR A 312 15.13 5.20 12.95
C THR A 312 15.02 6.64 12.45
N GLU A 313 16.13 7.38 12.62
CA GLU A 313 16.30 8.82 12.35
C GLU A 313 17.65 9.10 11.67
N THR A 314 18.24 8.07 11.07
CA THR A 314 19.48 8.12 10.27
C THR A 314 19.18 7.65 8.85
N THR A 315 19.88 8.15 7.86
CA THR A 315 19.85 7.63 6.48
C THR A 315 21.27 7.47 5.97
N CYS A 316 21.54 6.40 5.22
CA CYS A 316 22.82 6.14 4.57
C CYS A 316 22.63 5.86 3.08
N ALA A 317 23.61 6.27 2.28
CA ALA A 317 23.74 5.95 0.86
C ALA A 317 25.12 5.34 0.59
N ARG A 318 25.14 4.29 -0.21
CA ARG A 318 26.35 3.71 -0.78
C ARG A 318 26.47 4.15 -2.24
N MET A 319 27.58 4.77 -2.56
CA MET A 319 27.88 5.30 -3.90
C MET A 319 28.30 4.16 -4.85
N ILE A 320 28.28 4.40 -6.17
CA ILE A 320 28.74 3.42 -7.17
C ILE A 320 30.23 3.04 -6.99
N ASP A 321 31.06 3.94 -6.46
CA ASP A 321 32.47 3.67 -6.13
C ASP A 321 32.69 2.85 -4.83
N GLY A 322 31.62 2.51 -4.11
CA GLY A 322 31.67 1.76 -2.85
C GLY A 322 32.04 2.60 -1.62
N ALA A 323 32.08 3.93 -1.71
CA ALA A 323 32.05 4.81 -0.56
C ALA A 323 30.66 4.82 0.10
N VAL A 324 30.61 5.11 1.40
CA VAL A 324 29.36 5.23 2.17
C VAL A 324 29.27 6.62 2.79
N ARG A 325 28.08 7.23 2.71
CA ARG A 325 27.73 8.49 3.39
C ARG A 325 26.48 8.29 4.22
N CYS A 326 26.45 8.87 5.42
CA CYS A 326 25.31 8.84 6.32
C CYS A 326 24.96 10.25 6.82
N TRP A 327 23.73 10.44 7.27
CA TRP A 327 23.19 11.70 7.77
C TRP A 327 21.95 11.46 8.65
N GLY A 328 21.46 12.51 9.31
CA GLY A 328 20.42 12.45 10.32
C GLY A 328 20.97 12.54 11.76
N PHE A 329 20.21 11.97 12.69
CA PHE A 329 20.57 11.79 14.10
C PHE A 329 21.95 11.14 14.24
N ASN A 330 22.72 11.50 15.29
CA ASN A 330 24.06 10.92 15.51
C ASN A 330 24.41 10.66 16.98
N THR A 331 23.47 10.69 17.93
CA THR A 331 23.81 10.57 19.37
C THR A 331 24.51 9.26 19.72
N TRP A 332 24.19 8.17 19.02
CA TRP A 332 24.86 6.86 19.15
C TRP A 332 26.07 6.67 18.21
N GLY A 333 26.49 7.70 17.47
CA GLY A 333 27.55 7.60 16.47
C GLY A 333 27.09 6.96 15.15
N THR A 334 25.78 6.95 14.88
CA THR A 334 25.11 6.34 13.72
C THR A 334 25.59 6.85 12.35
N VAL A 335 26.09 8.08 12.26
CA VAL A 335 26.69 8.62 11.03
C VAL A 335 28.05 7.97 10.72
N GLY A 336 28.74 7.42 11.73
CA GLY A 336 30.01 6.71 11.54
C GLY A 336 31.20 7.61 11.21
N ASP A 337 31.09 8.93 11.43
CA ASP A 337 32.12 9.94 11.11
C ASP A 337 33.16 10.14 12.23
N GLY A 338 33.11 9.33 13.29
CA GLY A 338 33.91 9.46 14.51
C GLY A 338 33.29 10.34 15.58
N THR A 339 32.25 11.12 15.27
CA THR A 339 31.56 12.03 16.20
C THR A 339 30.22 11.49 16.67
N THR A 340 29.58 12.19 17.60
CA THR A 340 28.16 12.01 17.96
C THR A 340 27.30 13.21 17.57
N VAL A 341 27.76 14.03 16.61
CA VAL A 341 27.11 15.28 16.19
C VAL A 341 26.18 15.02 15.00
N THR A 342 24.88 15.30 15.18
CA THR A 342 23.83 15.20 14.15
C THR A 342 24.22 15.92 12.86
N ARG A 343 23.95 15.33 11.70
CA ARG A 343 24.35 15.86 10.38
C ARG A 343 23.13 16.04 9.47
N THR A 344 22.79 17.28 9.09
CA THR A 344 21.68 17.55 8.15
C THR A 344 22.03 17.32 6.69
N VAL A 345 23.25 16.86 6.38
CA VAL A 345 23.76 16.63 5.01
C VAL A 345 24.61 15.34 4.92
N PRO A 346 24.65 14.66 3.75
CA PRO A 346 25.40 13.42 3.55
C PRO A 346 26.91 13.51 3.87
N THR A 347 27.28 12.97 5.04
CA THR A 347 28.62 12.99 5.62
C THR A 347 29.30 11.63 5.42
N ALA A 348 30.61 11.61 5.11
CA ALA A 348 31.33 10.37 4.82
C ALA A 348 31.54 9.50 6.07
N VAL A 349 31.38 8.18 5.94
CA VAL A 349 31.67 7.21 7.00
C VAL A 349 33.17 6.96 7.09
N SER A 350 33.75 7.06 8.29
CA SER A 350 35.19 6.90 8.51
C SER A 350 35.65 5.46 8.32
N GLY A 351 36.73 5.27 7.54
CA GLY A 351 37.43 3.98 7.42
C GLY A 351 36.79 2.92 6.52
N LEU A 352 35.67 3.20 5.84
CA LEU A 352 35.06 2.28 4.88
C LEU A 352 35.58 2.50 3.45
N THR A 353 35.88 1.39 2.79
CA THR A 353 36.30 1.31 1.38
C THR A 353 35.82 -0.02 0.78
N GLY A 354 35.47 -0.01 -0.50
CA GLY A 354 35.10 -1.22 -1.25
C GLY A 354 33.82 -1.89 -0.75
N ILE A 355 32.82 -1.10 -0.32
CA ILE A 355 31.54 -1.62 0.18
C ILE A 355 30.64 -2.00 -0.99
N THR A 356 29.96 -3.15 -0.88
CA THR A 356 29.02 -3.67 -1.89
C THR A 356 27.57 -3.77 -1.41
N ALA A 357 27.30 -3.70 -0.11
CA ALA A 357 25.95 -3.65 0.47
C ALA A 357 25.95 -2.87 1.79
N ILE A 358 24.82 -2.25 2.14
CA ILE A 358 24.57 -1.58 3.42
C ILE A 358 23.25 -2.05 4.03
N SER A 359 23.18 -2.08 5.36
CA SER A 359 22.01 -2.54 6.13
C SER A 359 21.85 -1.64 7.36
N ALA A 360 20.63 -1.21 7.65
CA ALA A 360 20.33 -0.29 8.76
C ALA A 360 19.02 -0.69 9.44
N ASN A 361 19.06 -0.94 10.75
CA ASN A 361 17.87 -1.18 11.56
C ASN A 361 18.03 -0.52 12.94
N THR A 362 16.91 0.00 13.46
CA THR A 362 16.84 1.08 14.45
C THR A 362 18.01 2.05 14.26
N ASP A 363 18.92 2.16 15.21
CA ASP A 363 20.03 3.12 15.17
C ASP A 363 21.38 2.41 15.07
N ARG A 364 21.43 1.32 14.30
CA ARG A 364 22.63 0.53 14.03
C ARG A 364 22.76 0.24 12.54
N MET A 365 23.95 0.55 12.02
CA MET A 365 24.29 0.46 10.61
C MET A 365 25.38 -0.59 10.42
N CYS A 366 25.31 -1.32 9.32
CA CYS A 366 26.30 -2.31 8.92
C CYS A 366 26.59 -2.20 7.41
N ALA A 367 27.81 -2.56 7.02
CA ALA A 367 28.31 -2.53 5.65
C ALA A 367 29.05 -3.82 5.31
N LEU A 368 28.86 -4.35 4.10
CA LEU A 368 29.55 -5.53 3.57
C LEU A 368 30.66 -5.10 2.60
N ARG A 369 31.90 -5.51 2.87
CA ARG A 369 33.04 -5.26 1.97
C ARG A 369 33.15 -6.37 0.90
N ALA A 370 33.37 -5.95 -0.35
CA ALA A 370 33.36 -6.83 -1.52
C ALA A 370 34.58 -7.78 -1.62
N SER A 371 35.73 -7.37 -1.09
CA SER A 371 37.01 -8.08 -1.28
C SER A 371 37.22 -9.30 -0.39
N ASP A 372 36.53 -9.35 0.75
CA ASP A 372 36.76 -10.32 1.84
C ASP A 372 35.46 -10.83 2.48
N GLY A 373 34.28 -10.39 2.00
CA GLY A 373 32.99 -10.63 2.66
C GLY A 373 32.92 -10.05 4.09
N GLY A 374 33.80 -9.11 4.42
CA GLY A 374 33.95 -8.57 5.77
C GLY A 374 32.81 -7.64 6.13
N VAL A 375 32.11 -7.94 7.22
CA VAL A 375 31.04 -7.09 7.77
C VAL A 375 31.62 -6.10 8.77
N TRP A 376 31.20 -4.84 8.67
CA TRP A 376 31.57 -3.74 9.57
C TRP A 376 30.32 -3.04 10.06
N CYS A 377 30.16 -2.82 11.36
CA CYS A 377 28.97 -2.21 11.96
C CYS A 377 29.30 -1.05 12.91
N TRP A 378 28.37 -0.12 13.09
CA TRP A 378 28.49 1.05 13.97
C TRP A 378 27.12 1.59 14.42
N GLY A 379 27.14 2.64 15.25
CA GLY A 379 25.96 3.21 15.90
C GLY A 379 25.67 2.59 17.26
N TYR A 380 24.38 2.45 17.57
CA TYR A 380 23.86 1.84 18.78
C TYR A 380 24.31 0.38 18.93
N ASN A 381 24.57 -0.05 20.17
CA ASN A 381 25.10 -1.37 20.48
C ASN A 381 24.38 -2.04 21.66
N GLY A 382 23.19 -2.58 21.43
CA GLY A 382 22.54 -3.54 22.35
C GLY A 382 23.22 -4.92 22.37
N GLY A 383 24.55 -4.98 22.23
CA GLY A 383 25.32 -6.19 21.95
C GLY A 383 25.43 -6.55 20.47
N GLY A 384 24.52 -6.04 19.63
CA GLY A 384 24.40 -6.35 18.22
C GLY A 384 25.54 -5.90 17.30
N LEU A 385 26.55 -5.15 17.79
CA LEU A 385 27.79 -4.95 17.02
C LEU A 385 28.71 -6.17 17.07
N CYS A 386 28.49 -7.09 18.02
CA CYS A 386 29.30 -8.29 18.24
C CYS A 386 30.78 -8.00 18.59
N ASP A 387 31.06 -6.87 19.24
CA ASP A 387 32.42 -6.39 19.55
C ASP A 387 32.89 -6.74 20.98
N GLY A 388 32.16 -7.63 21.67
CA GLY A 388 32.35 -7.98 23.07
C GLY A 388 31.71 -7.01 24.07
N THR A 389 31.02 -5.95 23.60
CA THR A 389 30.48 -4.90 24.47
C THR A 389 29.03 -4.53 24.16
N THR A 390 28.43 -3.73 25.03
CA THR A 390 27.17 -3.01 24.81
C THR A 390 27.37 -1.49 24.65
N THR A 391 28.59 -1.07 24.29
CA THR A 391 28.92 0.36 24.12
C THR A 391 28.82 0.76 22.65
N ALA A 392 28.14 1.87 22.38
CA ALA A 392 27.97 2.41 21.02
C ALA A 392 29.31 2.76 20.36
N ARG A 393 29.31 2.88 19.02
CA ARG A 393 30.50 3.13 18.20
C ARG A 393 30.24 4.22 17.16
N SER A 394 30.99 5.32 17.25
CA SER A 394 30.99 6.39 16.24
C SER A 394 31.87 6.11 15.02
N THR A 395 32.54 4.96 14.97
CA THR A 395 33.28 4.45 13.81
C THR A 395 32.96 2.98 13.57
N PRO A 396 32.96 2.49 12.33
CA PRO A 396 32.82 1.07 12.00
C PRO A 396 33.80 0.17 12.75
N VAL A 397 33.26 -0.83 13.45
CA VAL A 397 34.01 -1.96 14.02
C VAL A 397 33.78 -3.21 13.19
N ARG A 398 34.80 -4.06 13.02
CA ARG A 398 34.69 -5.29 12.25
C ARG A 398 33.91 -6.33 13.03
N TRP A 399 32.83 -6.84 12.45
CA TRP A 399 32.06 -7.96 13.00
C TRP A 399 32.90 -9.26 12.89
N PRO A 400 33.02 -10.10 13.94
CA PRO A 400 34.07 -11.11 14.04
C PRO A 400 33.74 -12.49 13.41
N GLY A 401 32.61 -12.63 12.72
CA GLY A 401 32.23 -13.89 12.05
C GLY A 401 32.87 -14.11 10.68
N ALA A 402 32.32 -15.08 9.95
CA ALA A 402 32.80 -15.52 8.64
C ALA A 402 32.46 -14.54 7.51
N ALA A 403 33.03 -14.79 6.32
CA ALA A 403 32.79 -13.99 5.11
C ALA A 403 31.33 -14.11 4.65
N ALA A 404 30.59 -13.01 4.72
CA ALA A 404 29.16 -12.97 4.42
C ALA A 404 28.86 -12.55 2.97
N VAL A 405 27.64 -12.83 2.53
CA VAL A 405 27.05 -12.34 1.27
C VAL A 405 25.84 -11.43 1.49
N GLU A 406 25.25 -11.42 2.70
CA GLU A 406 24.11 -10.57 3.05
C GLU A 406 24.07 -10.29 4.57
N ILE A 407 23.49 -9.14 4.97
CA ILE A 407 23.39 -8.69 6.36
C ILE A 407 21.92 -8.37 6.68
N ALA A 408 21.37 -9.00 7.72
CA ALA A 408 20.10 -8.64 8.32
C ALA A 408 20.31 -8.12 9.75
N ALA A 409 20.20 -6.81 9.94
CA ALA A 409 20.18 -6.19 11.26
C ALA A 409 18.74 -6.16 11.79
N GLY A 410 18.50 -6.66 13.02
CA GLY A 410 17.31 -6.36 13.82
C GLY A 410 17.50 -5.14 14.73
N SER A 411 16.82 -5.06 15.87
CA SER A 411 17.07 -3.97 16.84
C SER A 411 18.38 -4.16 17.64
N ALA A 412 18.58 -5.36 18.19
CA ALA A 412 19.70 -5.69 19.09
C ALA A 412 20.56 -6.87 18.62
N HIS A 413 20.21 -7.52 17.50
CA HIS A 413 20.94 -8.65 16.91
C HIS A 413 21.28 -8.43 15.44
N THR A 414 22.47 -8.82 14.98
CA THR A 414 22.83 -8.92 13.55
C THR A 414 22.91 -10.38 13.17
N CYS A 415 22.23 -10.75 12.10
CA CYS A 415 22.44 -11.99 11.38
C CYS A 415 23.14 -11.72 10.04
N THR A 416 23.95 -12.66 9.59
CA THR A 416 24.62 -12.64 8.28
C THR A 416 24.41 -13.98 7.59
N ARG A 417 24.24 -13.97 6.27
CA ARG A 417 24.21 -15.20 5.46
C ARG A 417 25.57 -15.41 4.82
N LEU A 418 26.08 -16.64 4.86
CA LEU A 418 27.33 -17.04 4.19
C LEU A 418 27.04 -17.59 2.78
N ALA A 419 28.08 -17.78 1.97
CA ALA A 419 27.93 -18.19 0.57
C ALA A 419 27.31 -19.60 0.36
N ASP A 420 27.33 -20.46 1.39
CA ASP A 420 26.68 -21.80 1.41
C ASP A 420 25.20 -21.75 1.84
N GLY A 421 24.68 -20.55 2.13
CA GLY A 421 23.33 -20.37 2.65
C GLY A 421 23.16 -20.75 4.13
N SER A 422 24.23 -20.99 4.88
CA SER A 422 24.19 -20.99 6.34
C SER A 422 24.07 -19.56 6.90
N VAL A 423 23.64 -19.43 8.16
CA VAL A 423 23.40 -18.13 8.80
C VAL A 423 24.09 -18.08 10.17
N GLN A 424 24.79 -16.98 10.44
CA GLN A 424 25.43 -16.68 11.72
C GLN A 424 24.81 -15.43 12.34
N CYS A 425 24.43 -15.47 13.61
CA CYS A 425 23.80 -14.36 14.33
C CYS A 425 24.57 -13.98 15.62
N CYS A 426 24.53 -12.71 16.02
CA CYS A 426 25.15 -12.20 17.24
C CYS A 426 24.37 -11.00 17.81
N GLY A 427 24.38 -10.82 19.13
CA GLY A 427 23.67 -9.77 19.88
C GLY A 427 22.77 -10.34 20.97
N ASP A 428 21.66 -9.64 21.24
CA ASP A 428 20.62 -10.13 22.15
C ASP A 428 19.95 -11.42 21.63
N ASN A 429 19.55 -12.29 22.55
CA ASN A 429 18.88 -13.56 22.30
C ASN A 429 17.75 -13.83 23.31
N SER A 430 17.27 -12.81 24.03
CA SER A 430 16.26 -12.98 25.09
C SER A 430 14.98 -13.70 24.64
N LEU A 431 14.59 -13.50 23.37
CA LEU A 431 13.45 -14.13 22.71
C LEU A 431 13.87 -15.22 21.70
N GLY A 432 15.14 -15.66 21.73
CA GLY A 432 15.65 -16.70 20.83
C GLY A 432 15.96 -16.22 19.41
N GLN A 433 16.08 -14.91 19.18
CA GLN A 433 16.26 -14.30 17.86
C GLN A 433 17.60 -14.60 17.16
N LEU A 434 18.57 -15.22 17.86
CA LEU A 434 19.77 -15.79 17.24
C LEU A 434 19.53 -17.20 16.66
N GLY A 435 18.38 -17.83 16.92
CA GLY A 435 17.93 -19.06 16.26
C GLY A 435 18.72 -20.33 16.59
N ASN A 436 19.52 -20.31 17.64
CA ASN A 436 20.44 -21.38 18.04
C ASN A 436 19.83 -22.39 19.05
N GLY A 437 18.53 -22.32 19.32
CA GLY A 437 17.81 -23.14 20.31
C GLY A 437 17.90 -22.62 21.75
N THR A 438 18.71 -21.61 22.04
CA THR A 438 18.88 -21.03 23.39
C THR A 438 18.20 -19.67 23.53
N THR A 439 18.26 -19.09 24.72
CA THR A 439 17.98 -17.65 24.97
C THR A 439 19.22 -16.93 25.51
N THR A 440 20.42 -17.47 25.23
CA THR A 440 21.68 -16.93 25.73
C THR A 440 22.23 -15.93 24.72
N ASN A 441 22.42 -14.69 25.15
CA ASN A 441 23.02 -13.63 24.33
C ASN A 441 24.45 -14.00 23.94
N SER A 442 24.88 -13.59 22.75
CA SER A 442 26.30 -13.65 22.36
C SER A 442 26.77 -12.27 21.95
N LEU A 443 27.78 -11.76 22.64
CA LEU A 443 28.27 -10.39 22.44
C LEU A 443 29.59 -10.31 21.66
N ALA A 444 30.31 -11.43 21.48
CA ALA A 444 31.65 -11.47 20.88
C ALA A 444 31.83 -12.54 19.78
N THR A 445 30.94 -13.55 19.73
CA THR A 445 31.14 -14.75 18.89
C THR A 445 29.83 -15.11 18.18
N PRO A 446 29.72 -14.90 16.86
CA PRO A 446 28.50 -15.25 16.13
C PRO A 446 28.18 -16.74 16.23
N VAL A 447 26.94 -17.05 16.61
CA VAL A 447 26.41 -18.41 16.72
C VAL A 447 25.72 -18.82 15.42
N ALA A 448 25.84 -20.08 15.03
CA ALA A 448 25.12 -20.60 13.88
C ALA A 448 23.63 -20.79 14.20
N VAL A 449 22.75 -20.50 13.24
CA VAL A 449 21.31 -20.78 13.34
C VAL A 449 21.07 -22.29 13.22
N ALA A 450 20.30 -22.86 14.14
CA ALA A 450 20.11 -24.30 14.23
C ALA A 450 19.30 -24.85 13.04
N GLY A 451 19.84 -25.85 12.35
CA GLY A 451 19.14 -26.57 11.27
C GLY A 451 18.85 -25.73 10.00
N LEU A 452 19.60 -24.65 9.78
CA LEU A 452 19.44 -23.75 8.64
C LEU A 452 20.66 -23.77 7.71
N SER A 453 20.42 -24.17 6.47
CA SER A 453 21.39 -24.16 5.35
C SER A 453 20.64 -23.93 4.05
N GLY A 454 21.33 -23.55 2.96
CA GLY A 454 20.69 -23.27 1.67
C GLY A 454 19.71 -22.09 1.70
N ALA A 455 19.85 -21.16 2.65
CA ALA A 455 19.14 -19.89 2.60
C ALA A 455 19.57 -19.07 1.38
N THR A 456 18.64 -18.29 0.85
CA THR A 456 18.79 -17.46 -0.37
C THR A 456 18.58 -15.97 -0.10
N SER A 457 17.79 -15.64 0.93
CA SER A 457 17.62 -14.30 1.50
C SER A 457 17.45 -14.42 3.02
N ILE A 458 17.86 -13.40 3.78
CA ILE A 458 17.59 -13.22 5.20
C ILE A 458 17.05 -11.80 5.49
N ALA A 459 16.16 -11.68 6.45
CA ALA A 459 15.62 -10.39 6.90
C ALA A 459 15.32 -10.44 8.41
N ALA A 460 15.49 -9.32 9.12
CA ALA A 460 15.35 -9.26 10.57
C ALA A 460 14.45 -8.09 10.99
N GLY A 461 13.49 -8.39 11.84
CA GLY A 461 12.58 -7.42 12.44
C GLY A 461 13.11 -6.88 13.76
N PHE A 462 12.24 -6.37 14.63
CA PHE A 462 12.68 -5.80 15.90
C PHE A 462 13.41 -6.84 16.78
N ALA A 463 12.76 -7.97 17.06
CA ALA A 463 13.32 -9.06 17.87
C ALA A 463 13.04 -10.45 17.28
N PHE A 464 12.99 -10.55 15.94
CA PHE A 464 12.85 -11.81 15.21
C PHE A 464 13.61 -11.77 13.88
N THR A 465 13.79 -12.92 13.24
CA THR A 465 14.52 -13.09 11.98
C THR A 465 13.81 -14.12 11.11
N CYS A 466 13.81 -13.90 9.79
CA CYS A 466 13.30 -14.82 8.78
C CYS A 466 14.35 -15.10 7.70
N ALA A 467 14.28 -16.29 7.09
CA ALA A 467 15.11 -16.71 5.98
C ALA A 467 14.27 -17.40 4.88
N LEU A 468 14.60 -17.14 3.62
CA LEU A 468 14.01 -17.82 2.45
C LEU A 468 14.89 -19.02 2.07
N VAL A 469 14.37 -20.24 2.19
CA VAL A 469 15.06 -21.51 1.93
C VAL A 469 14.25 -22.34 0.94
N ALA A 470 14.79 -22.59 -0.26
CA ALA A 470 14.15 -23.39 -1.30
C ALA A 470 12.66 -23.03 -1.61
N GLY A 471 12.31 -21.74 -1.57
CA GLY A 471 10.94 -21.25 -1.79
C GLY A 471 10.00 -21.34 -0.59
N PHE A 472 10.49 -21.80 0.57
CA PHE A 472 9.79 -21.77 1.87
C PHE A 472 10.39 -20.69 2.77
N ILE A 473 9.59 -20.11 3.65
CA ILE A 473 10.06 -19.14 4.64
C ILE A 473 10.21 -19.83 5.98
N ARG A 474 11.33 -19.60 6.66
CA ARG A 474 11.57 -20.03 8.04
C ARG A 474 11.87 -18.84 8.94
N CYS A 475 11.18 -18.69 10.06
CA CYS A 475 11.34 -17.57 10.99
C CYS A 475 11.63 -18.05 12.43
N TRP A 476 12.26 -17.21 13.24
CA TRP A 476 12.56 -17.45 14.66
C TRP A 476 12.73 -16.14 15.43
N GLY A 477 12.66 -16.21 16.77
CA GLY A 477 12.63 -15.06 17.68
C GLY A 477 11.23 -14.79 18.21
N ASN A 478 10.90 -13.50 18.40
CA ASN A 478 9.60 -13.05 18.88
C ASN A 478 8.43 -13.52 18.00
N ASN A 479 7.28 -13.72 18.62
CA ASN A 479 6.03 -14.08 17.94
C ASN A 479 4.78 -13.50 18.64
N GLU A 480 4.92 -12.53 19.55
CA GLU A 480 3.80 -11.99 20.35
C GLU A 480 2.68 -11.37 19.50
N HIS A 481 2.98 -10.94 18.27
CA HIS A 481 2.02 -10.45 17.29
C HIS A 481 1.76 -11.44 16.13
N GLY A 482 2.33 -12.65 16.19
CA GLY A 482 2.23 -13.65 15.12
C GLY A 482 3.26 -13.48 14.00
N GLU A 483 4.34 -12.74 14.23
CA GLU A 483 5.36 -12.35 13.24
C GLU A 483 6.01 -13.53 12.48
N LEU A 484 5.99 -14.73 13.07
CA LEU A 484 6.61 -15.93 12.50
C LEU A 484 5.67 -16.69 11.54
N GLY A 485 4.38 -16.33 11.46
CA GLY A 485 3.43 -16.88 10.49
C GLY A 485 3.14 -18.38 10.63
N ASP A 486 3.45 -18.96 11.79
CA ASP A 486 3.39 -20.40 12.05
C ASP A 486 2.03 -20.91 12.56
N GLY A 487 1.01 -20.04 12.53
CA GLY A 487 -0.31 -20.30 13.09
C GLY A 487 -0.41 -20.06 14.60
N THR A 488 0.65 -19.58 15.26
CA THR A 488 0.69 -19.32 16.70
C THR A 488 1.25 -17.94 17.02
N THR A 489 1.10 -17.50 18.27
CA THR A 489 1.83 -16.36 18.85
C THR A 489 2.97 -16.80 19.78
N ILE A 490 3.50 -18.01 19.58
CA ILE A 490 4.49 -18.63 20.47
C ILE A 490 5.91 -18.35 19.97
N VAL A 491 6.73 -17.73 20.82
CA VAL A 491 8.17 -17.44 20.58
C VAL A 491 8.94 -18.71 20.19
N ARG A 492 9.81 -18.63 19.16
CA ARG A 492 10.56 -19.79 18.63
C ARG A 492 12.06 -19.56 18.68
N ARG A 493 12.77 -20.36 19.49
CA ARG A 493 14.24 -20.28 19.65
C ARG A 493 15.05 -20.92 18.50
N SER A 494 14.35 -21.58 17.57
CA SER A 494 14.90 -22.23 16.38
C SER A 494 13.94 -21.99 15.20
N PRO A 495 14.42 -22.06 13.94
CA PRO A 495 13.59 -21.76 12.76
C PRO A 495 12.34 -22.65 12.63
N VAL A 496 11.16 -22.04 12.64
CA VAL A 496 9.86 -22.65 12.28
C VAL A 496 9.48 -22.26 10.85
N THR A 497 8.79 -23.15 10.11
CA THR A 497 8.31 -22.85 8.75
C THR A 497 6.98 -22.08 8.79
N VAL A 498 6.87 -21.02 7.99
CA VAL A 498 5.62 -20.26 7.81
C VAL A 498 4.52 -21.15 7.20
N THR A 499 3.30 -21.05 7.72
CA THR A 499 2.17 -21.88 7.29
C THR A 499 1.58 -21.44 5.94
N GLY A 500 1.10 -22.40 5.14
CA GLY A 500 0.30 -22.15 3.94
C GLY A 500 1.00 -21.52 2.73
N LEU A 501 2.34 -21.34 2.77
CA LEU A 501 3.11 -20.71 1.69
C LEU A 501 4.19 -21.64 1.11
N THR A 502 4.32 -21.61 -0.22
CA THR A 502 5.36 -22.27 -1.01
C THR A 502 5.71 -21.39 -2.22
N GLY A 503 6.85 -21.67 -2.89
CA GLY A 503 7.23 -20.99 -4.13
C GLY A 503 7.60 -19.51 -4.00
N ILE A 504 7.89 -19.03 -2.78
CA ILE A 504 8.09 -17.61 -2.49
C ILE A 504 9.30 -17.03 -3.23
N LEU A 505 9.10 -15.87 -3.87
CA LEU A 505 10.12 -15.16 -4.64
C LEU A 505 10.99 -14.24 -3.77
N SER A 506 10.40 -13.56 -2.78
CA SER A 506 11.14 -12.69 -1.85
C SER A 506 10.36 -12.44 -0.56
N ILE A 507 11.08 -12.02 0.48
CA ILE A 507 10.54 -11.66 1.80
C ILE A 507 10.85 -10.19 2.12
N SER A 508 9.98 -9.54 2.88
CA SER A 508 10.22 -8.25 3.54
C SER A 508 9.80 -8.36 5.00
N VAL A 509 10.58 -7.78 5.92
CA VAL A 509 10.32 -7.85 7.36
C VAL A 509 10.30 -6.43 7.91
N GLY A 510 9.23 -6.08 8.63
CA GLY A 510 9.10 -4.84 9.39
C GLY A 510 9.44 -5.04 10.86
N ASN A 511 9.03 -4.09 11.71
CA ASN A 511 9.33 -4.14 13.14
C ASN A 511 8.64 -5.34 13.82
N THR A 512 7.36 -5.55 13.53
CA THR A 512 6.46 -6.52 14.18
C THR A 512 5.56 -7.25 13.17
N HIS A 513 5.98 -7.31 11.90
CA HIS A 513 5.22 -7.94 10.81
C HIS A 513 6.13 -8.36 9.66
N THR A 514 5.63 -9.27 8.82
CA THR A 514 6.38 -9.88 7.71
C THR A 514 5.52 -9.96 6.45
N PHE A 515 6.16 -9.89 5.28
CA PHE A 515 5.57 -10.03 3.96
C PHE A 515 6.31 -11.04 3.09
N ALA A 516 5.58 -11.67 2.17
CA ALA A 516 6.09 -12.53 1.12
C ALA A 516 5.48 -12.15 -0.24
N ILE A 517 6.33 -11.96 -1.24
CA ILE A 517 5.90 -11.94 -2.65
C ILE A 517 5.83 -13.40 -3.11
N VAL A 518 4.62 -13.92 -3.30
CA VAL A 518 4.36 -15.29 -3.78
C VAL A 518 4.54 -15.34 -5.30
N ASP A 519 3.99 -14.34 -5.98
CA ASP A 519 4.13 -14.07 -7.41
C ASP A 519 4.06 -12.54 -7.61
N PRO A 520 4.35 -12.00 -8.81
CA PRO A 520 4.35 -10.55 -9.05
C PRO A 520 3.01 -9.83 -8.79
N THR A 521 1.90 -10.55 -8.66
CA THR A 521 0.57 -10.02 -8.30
C THR A 521 0.12 -10.37 -6.88
N THR A 522 0.58 -11.49 -6.32
CA THR A 522 0.18 -11.97 -4.99
C THR A 522 1.17 -11.57 -3.89
N LEU A 523 0.77 -10.60 -3.07
CA LEU A 523 1.45 -10.22 -1.82
C LEU A 523 0.70 -10.78 -0.60
N ARG A 524 1.43 -11.46 0.28
CA ARG A 524 0.93 -12.03 1.54
C ARG A 524 1.63 -11.39 2.74
N GLY A 525 0.90 -11.06 3.80
CA GLY A 525 1.42 -10.45 5.03
C GLY A 525 0.88 -11.12 6.30
N TRP A 526 1.62 -11.00 7.40
CA TRP A 526 1.26 -11.50 8.74
C TRP A 526 2.04 -10.78 9.85
N GLY A 527 1.65 -10.97 11.11
CA GLY A 527 2.12 -10.22 12.27
C GLY A 527 1.14 -9.13 12.71
N SER A 528 1.68 -8.03 13.26
CA SER A 528 0.91 -6.86 13.70
C SER A 528 0.12 -6.20 12.57
N ASN A 529 -1.06 -5.68 12.92
CA ASN A 529 -1.93 -4.88 12.04
C ASN A 529 -2.66 -3.77 12.83
N ILE A 530 -2.09 -3.31 13.94
CA ILE A 530 -2.71 -2.37 14.88
C ILE A 530 -3.10 -1.06 14.18
N VAL A 531 -2.24 -0.59 13.27
CA VAL A 531 -2.38 0.63 12.45
C VAL A 531 -2.55 0.32 10.96
N GLY A 532 -2.90 -0.91 10.60
CA GLY A 532 -3.13 -1.33 9.21
C GLY A 532 -1.87 -1.76 8.45
N GLU A 533 -0.80 -2.13 9.16
CA GLU A 533 0.52 -2.53 8.61
C GLU A 533 0.43 -3.62 7.54
N LEU A 534 -0.58 -4.50 7.60
CA LEU A 534 -0.81 -5.61 6.66
C LEU A 534 -1.60 -5.22 5.40
N GLY A 535 -2.09 -3.99 5.27
CA GLY A 535 -2.74 -3.50 4.04
C GLY A 535 -4.05 -4.20 3.68
N THR A 536 -4.73 -4.82 4.65
CA THR A 536 -5.92 -5.66 4.47
C THR A 536 -7.24 -4.88 4.46
N GLY A 537 -7.22 -3.55 4.50
CA GLY A 537 -8.40 -2.71 4.71
C GLY A 537 -8.90 -2.63 6.15
N ALA A 538 -8.40 -3.50 7.04
CA ALA A 538 -8.74 -3.54 8.46
C ALA A 538 -7.57 -3.11 9.35
N THR A 539 -7.88 -2.68 10.57
CA THR A 539 -6.92 -2.31 11.65
C THR A 539 -7.23 -3.09 12.92
N GLY A 540 -6.27 -3.21 13.84
CA GLY A 540 -6.48 -3.80 15.18
C GLY A 540 -6.50 -5.33 15.24
N LEU A 541 -6.37 -6.03 14.12
CA LEU A 541 -6.39 -7.50 14.03
C LEU A 541 -5.03 -8.05 13.60
N LEU A 542 -4.21 -8.47 14.56
CA LEU A 542 -2.99 -9.23 14.26
C LEU A 542 -3.32 -10.52 13.49
N SER A 543 -2.36 -11.07 12.75
CA SER A 543 -2.54 -12.33 12.04
C SER A 543 -1.34 -13.24 12.20
N ALA A 544 -1.54 -14.41 12.83
CA ALA A 544 -0.52 -15.44 12.96
C ALA A 544 -0.39 -16.35 11.70
N THR A 545 -1.14 -16.06 10.64
CA THR A 545 -1.10 -16.79 9.36
C THR A 545 -1.09 -15.82 8.15
N PRO A 546 -0.57 -16.21 6.97
CA PRO A 546 -0.41 -15.28 5.84
C PRO A 546 -1.72 -14.87 5.13
N VAL A 547 -2.20 -13.66 5.40
CA VAL A 547 -3.35 -13.02 4.75
C VAL A 547 -2.96 -12.27 3.47
N THR A 548 -3.90 -12.08 2.54
CA THR A 548 -3.67 -11.36 1.27
C THR A 548 -3.83 -9.85 1.46
N LEU A 549 -2.98 -9.05 0.81
CA LEU A 549 -3.17 -7.60 0.72
C LEU A 549 -4.42 -7.23 -0.09
N MET A 550 -5.02 -6.06 0.16
CA MET A 550 -6.01 -5.46 -0.75
C MET A 550 -5.40 -4.30 -1.56
N TRP A 551 -5.80 -4.17 -2.82
CA TRP A 551 -5.23 -3.28 -3.84
C TRP A 551 -6.26 -2.39 -4.54
#